data_AF-A0A498ILW2-F1
#
_entry.id   AF-A0A498ILW2-F1
#
_cell.length_a   1.000
_cell.length_b   1.000
_cell.length_c   1.000
_cell.angle_alpha   90.00
_cell.angle_beta   90.00
_cell.angle_gamma   90.00
#
_symmetry.space_group_name_H-M   'P 1'
#
loop_
_entity.id
_entity.type
_entity.pdbx_description
1 polymer ?
#
loop_
_entity_poly.entity_id
_entity_poly.type
_entity_poly.pdbx_seq_one_letter_code
_entity_poly.pdbx_strand_id
1 'polypeptide(L)' 'MQTTGIIELGGASAQVTFVSSEPVPPEFSRAVKFGNVTYNLYNHSFLHFGQNVAYDSLKEGIVSGDFDSEAWLLYLI' A
#
# COMPACT_ATOMS: atom_id res chain seq x y z
N MET A 1 -1.42 -17.71 16.97
CA MET A 1 -1.37 -18.16 15.56
C MET A 1 -0.52 -17.17 14.79
N GLN A 2 0.33 -17.64 13.90
CA GLN A 2 1.18 -16.78 13.07
C GLN A 2 0.52 -16.60 11.70
N THR A 3 0.41 -15.36 11.24
CA THR A 3 -0.03 -15.04 9.87
C THR A 3 1.15 -14.44 9.10
N THR A 4 1.05 -14.47 7.77
CA THR A 4 2.01 -13.81 6.88
C THR A 4 1.33 -12.59 6.29
N GLY A 5 1.95 -11.42 6.43
CA GLY A 5 1.51 -10.21 5.75
C GLY A 5 1.78 -10.29 4.25
N ILE A 6 0.95 -9.62 3.46
CA ILE A 6 1.08 -9.58 2.00
C ILE A 6 1.32 -8.14 1.59
N ILE A 7 2.29 -7.95 0.69
CA ILE A 7 2.41 -6.74 -0.12
C ILE A 7 2.21 -7.18 -1.57
N GLU A 8 1.22 -6.61 -2.24
CA GLU A 8 0.93 -6.85 -3.65
C GLU A 8 1.28 -5.59 -4.45
N LEU A 9 1.97 -5.78 -5.58
CA LEU A 9 2.22 -4.73 -6.56
C LEU A 9 1.45 -5.06 -7.84
N GLY A 10 0.33 -4.38 -8.05
CA GLY A 10 -0.45 -4.45 -9.28
C GLY A 10 -0.02 -3.38 -10.29
N GLY A 11 -0.73 -3.29 -11.42
CA GLY A 11 -0.44 -2.27 -12.44
C GLY A 11 -0.82 -0.85 -12.02
N ALA A 12 -1.95 -0.68 -11.31
CA ALA A 12 -2.50 0.63 -10.94
C ALA A 12 -2.30 1.02 -9.46
N SER A 13 -2.14 0.04 -8.57
CA SER A 13 -1.94 0.27 -7.14
C SER A 13 -0.99 -0.76 -6.55
N ALA A 14 -0.43 -0.40 -5.40
CA ALA A 14 0.23 -1.33 -4.49
C ALA A 14 -0.62 -1.46 -3.23
N GLN A 15 -0.72 -2.64 -2.65
CA GLN A 15 -1.49 -2.85 -1.43
C GLN A 15 -0.67 -3.59 -0.38
N VAL A 16 -1.02 -3.34 0.88
CA VAL A 16 -0.44 -4.03 2.02
C VAL A 16 -1.57 -4.53 2.92
N THR A 17 -1.46 -5.77 3.39
CA THR A 17 -2.43 -6.36 4.31
C THR A 17 -1.72 -7.25 5.32
N PHE A 18 -1.98 -7.05 6.60
CA PHE A 18 -1.43 -7.89 7.67
C PHE A 18 -2.31 -7.81 8.92
N VAL A 19 -2.15 -8.79 9.82
CA VAL A 19 -2.75 -8.73 11.16
C VAL A 19 -1.91 -7.78 12.01
N SER A 20 -2.50 -6.69 12.50
CA SER A 20 -1.81 -5.72 13.36
C SER A 20 -1.90 -6.13 14.83
N SER A 21 -0.81 -5.97 15.58
CA SER A 21 -0.81 -6.00 17.05
C SER A 21 -1.15 -4.65 17.67
N GLU A 22 -1.04 -3.57 16.90
CA GLU A 22 -1.31 -2.20 17.32
C GLU A 22 -2.73 -1.75 16.95
N PRO A 23 -3.30 -0.75 17.65
CA PRO A 23 -4.57 -0.13 17.25
C PRO A 23 -4.52 0.39 15.82
N VAL A 24 -5.44 -0.06 14.98
CA VAL A 24 -5.56 0.37 13.58
C VAL A 24 -6.68 1.40 13.47
N PRO A 25 -6.46 2.56 12.82
CA PRO A 25 -7.52 3.51 12.52
C PRO A 25 -8.70 2.83 11.78
N PRO A 26 -9.97 3.16 12.09
CA PRO A 26 -11.12 2.47 11.52
C PRO A 26 -11.15 2.40 9.98
N GLU A 27 -10.62 3.41 9.31
CA GLU A 27 -10.52 3.51 7.85
C GLU A 27 -9.57 2.47 7.22
N PHE A 28 -8.62 1.94 7.99
CA PHE A 28 -7.66 0.92 7.54
C PHE A 28 -7.93 -0.45 8.18
N SER A 29 -8.89 -0.52 9.10
CA SER A 29 -9.21 -1.74 9.85
C SER A 29 -10.25 -2.58 9.14
N ARG A 30 -9.97 -3.88 9.01
CA ARG A 30 -10.91 -4.86 8.46
C ARG A 30 -10.96 -6.11 9.33
N ALA A 31 -12.11 -6.34 9.94
CA ALA A 31 -12.37 -7.57 10.70
C ALA A 31 -12.77 -8.72 9.76
N VAL A 32 -12.05 -9.84 9.83
CA VAL A 32 -12.34 -11.06 9.06
C VAL A 32 -12.45 -12.24 10.01
N LYS A 33 -13.53 -13.01 9.91
CA LYS A 33 -13.70 -14.25 10.66
C LYS A 33 -13.23 -15.42 9.82
N PHE A 34 -12.26 -16.18 10.33
CA PHE A 34 -11.78 -17.42 9.73
C PHE A 34 -11.78 -18.54 10.78
N GLY A 35 -12.63 -19.54 10.59
CA GLY A 35 -12.95 -20.52 11.62
C GLY A 35 -13.55 -19.86 12.86
N ASN A 36 -12.96 -20.13 14.03
CA ASN A 36 -13.40 -19.58 15.32
C ASN A 36 -12.62 -18.33 15.74
N VAL A 37 -11.78 -17.77 14.86
CA VAL A 37 -10.93 -16.61 15.16
C VAL A 37 -11.37 -15.42 14.31
N THR A 38 -11.49 -14.26 14.95
CA THR A 38 -11.65 -12.97 14.27
C THR A 38 -10.29 -12.30 14.20
N TYR A 39 -9.84 -11.99 12.99
CA TYR A 39 -8.61 -11.26 12.71
C TYR A 39 -8.94 -9.81 12.42
N ASN A 40 -8.28 -8.89 13.11
CA ASN A 40 -8.32 -7.46 12.77
C ASN A 40 -7.12 -7.18 11.87
N LEU A 41 -7.41 -6.94 10.59
CA LEU A 41 -6.41 -6.68 9.58
C LEU A 41 -6.20 -5.18 9.43
N TYR A 42 -4.94 -4.76 9.32
CA TYR A 42 -4.61 -3.55 8.59
C TYR A 42 -4.71 -3.84 7.09
N ASN A 43 -5.37 -2.96 6.34
CA ASN A 43 -5.44 -3.02 4.89
C ASN A 43 -5.42 -1.61 4.32
N HIS A 44 -4.48 -1.36 3.39
CA HIS A 44 -4.43 -0.11 2.64
C HIS A 44 -4.05 -0.36 1.19
N SER A 45 -4.65 0.42 0.28
CA SER A 45 -4.33 0.44 -1.14
C SER A 45 -3.80 1.81 -1.51
N PHE A 46 -2.54 1.84 -1.93
CA PHE A 46 -1.86 3.02 -2.45
C PHE A 46 -2.18 3.15 -3.93
N LEU A 47 -3.24 3.88 -4.24
CA LEU A 47 -3.62 4.17 -5.63
C LEU A 47 -2.52 5.00 -6.31
N HIS A 48 -2.25 4.73 -7.57
CA HIS A 48 -1.19 5.34 -8.39
C HIS A 48 0.24 4.87 -8.09
N PHE A 49 0.42 3.96 -7.13
CA PHE A 49 1.72 3.33 -6.84
C PHE A 49 1.85 1.94 -7.46
N GLY A 50 0.93 1.56 -8.36
CA GLY A 50 1.09 0.36 -9.16
C GLY A 50 2.22 0.51 -10.18
N GLN A 51 2.76 -0.61 -10.63
CA GLN A 51 3.93 -0.68 -11.49
C GLN A 51 3.82 0.19 -12.75
N ASN A 52 2.68 0.13 -13.46
CA ASN A 52 2.49 0.89 -14.69
C ASN A 52 2.39 2.38 -14.40
N VAL A 53 1.59 2.76 -13.40
CA VAL A 53 1.38 4.18 -13.07
C VAL A 53 2.67 4.79 -12.53
N ALA A 54 3.39 4.09 -11.66
CA ALA A 54 4.70 4.54 -11.16
C ALA A 54 5.71 4.72 -12.30
N TYR A 55 5.74 3.79 -13.26
CA TYR A 55 6.61 3.90 -14.43
C TYR A 55 6.25 5.12 -15.30
N ASP A 56 4.96 5.32 -15.59
CA ASP A 56 4.50 6.43 -16.41
C ASP A 56 4.79 7.78 -15.73
N SER A 57 4.54 7.90 -14.42
CA SER A 57 4.85 9.12 -13.67
C SER A 57 6.35 9.40 -13.58
N LEU A 58 7.19 8.37 -13.42
CA LEU A 58 8.65 8.50 -13.50
C LEU A 58 9.08 9.02 -14.88
N LYS A 59 8.55 8.42 -15.94
CA LYS A 59 8.84 8.82 -17.32
C LYS A 59 8.42 10.26 -17.57
N GLU A 60 7.24 10.66 -17.13
CA GLU A 60 6.74 12.03 -17.25
C GLU A 60 7.64 13.02 -16.51
N GLY A 61 8.01 12.74 -15.26
CA GLY A 61 8.90 13.60 -14.47
C GLY A 61 10.30 13.77 -15.09
N ILE A 62 10.85 12.71 -15.67
CA ILE A 62 12.12 12.80 -16.41
C ILE A 62 11.97 13.67 -17.66
N VAL A 63 10.87 13.51 -18.42
CA VAL A 63 10.63 14.25 -19.66
C VAL A 63 10.34 15.73 -19.41
N SER A 64 9.60 16.06 -18.34
CA SER A 64 9.28 17.44 -17.98
C SER A 64 10.48 18.19 -17.39
N GLY A 65 11.52 17.49 -16.96
CA GLY A 65 12.65 18.08 -16.23
C GLY A 65 12.33 18.44 -14.78
N ASP A 66 11.11 18.14 -14.32
CA ASP A 66 10.58 18.42 -12.97
C ASP A 66 10.74 17.19 -12.05
N PHE A 67 11.85 16.46 -12.20
CA PHE A 67 12.14 15.31 -11.36
C PHE A 67 12.69 15.76 -10.00
N ASP A 68 11.80 16.16 -9.08
CA ASP A 68 12.16 16.41 -7.69
C ASP A 68 12.17 15.09 -6.91
N SER A 69 13.37 14.55 -6.68
CA SER A 69 13.58 13.29 -5.96
C SER A 69 13.10 13.33 -4.51
N GLU A 70 12.98 14.52 -3.91
CA GLU A 70 12.52 14.68 -2.52
C GLU A 70 10.99 14.54 -2.40
N ALA A 71 10.24 14.94 -3.43
CA ALA A 71 8.78 14.81 -3.46
C ALA A 71 8.34 13.34 -3.47
N TRP A 72 9.05 12.48 -4.21
CA TRP A 72 8.78 11.05 -4.28
C TRP A 72 9.01 10.31 -2.96
N LEU A 73 9.96 10.78 -2.15
CA LEU A 73 10.21 10.23 -0.81
C LEU A 73 9.02 10.51 0.12
N LEU A 74 8.42 11.70 0.07
CA LEU A 74 7.24 12.07 0.87
C LEU A 74 5.97 11.27 0.53
N TYR A 75 5.89 10.70 -0.67
CA TYR A 75 4.78 9.86 -1.11
C TYR A 75 4.93 8.39 -0.69
N LEU A 76 6.07 8.01 -0.11
CA LEU A 76 6.40 6.63 0.28
C LEU A 76 6.59 6.45 1.81
N ILE A 77 6.38 7.50 2.61
CA ILE A 77 6.35 7.49 4.10
C ILE A 77 5.02 8.06 4.60
#